data_AF-Q57YK2-F1
#
_entry.id   AF-Q57YK2-F1
#
_cell.length_a   1.000
_cell.length_b   1.000
_cell.length_c   1.000
_cell.angle_alpha   90.00
_cell.angle_beta   90.00
_cell.angle_gamma   90.00
#
_symmetry.space_group_name_H-M   'P 1'
#
loop_
_entity.id
_entity.type
_entity.pdbx_description
1 polymer ?
#
loop_
_entity_poly.entity_id
_entity_poly.type
_entity_poly.pdbx_seq_one_letter_code
_entity_poly.pdbx_strand_id
1 'polypeptide(L)'
;MALSEKACLRIRVTVYTIFLISYLVGAAVFVRKFSNFMAASGFVAASIFIGLAIAMHVMGTEGLQSRIQPRSLKRVVIMGVLVAADVALLTLSIYTLVVGIKRREKWTGESNFCSCTAMVCGLKWCSVCVYLLYRSGTPSNPPEFDSLRKGEEDGNGKEGPQTSML
;
A
#
# COMPACT_ATOMS: atom_id res chain seq x y z
N MET A 1 16.08 -17.12 -11.61
CA MET A 1 15.33 -17.86 -10.57
C MET A 1 14.08 -17.06 -10.23
N ALA A 2 12.89 -17.58 -10.55
CA ALA A 2 11.63 -16.95 -10.13
C ALA A 2 11.43 -17.22 -8.63
N LEU A 3 11.47 -16.18 -7.80
CA LEU A 3 11.05 -16.29 -6.40
C LEU A 3 9.58 -16.70 -6.38
N SER A 4 9.25 -17.77 -5.65
CA SER A 4 7.87 -18.19 -5.44
C SER A 4 7.05 -17.01 -4.86
N GLU A 5 5.82 -16.82 -5.32
CA GLU A 5 4.92 -15.73 -4.87
C GLU A 5 4.79 -15.70 -3.34
N LYS A 6 4.77 -16.88 -2.71
CA LYS A 6 4.73 -17.03 -1.25
C LYS A 6 5.98 -16.46 -0.57
N ALA A 7 7.17 -16.66 -1.17
CA ALA A 7 8.41 -16.10 -0.66
C ALA A 7 8.43 -14.57 -0.82
N CYS A 8 7.97 -14.05 -1.96
CA CYS A 8 7.85 -12.61 -2.18
C CYS A 8 6.90 -11.96 -1.16
N LEU A 9 5.75 -12.58 -0.88
CA LEU A 9 4.81 -12.09 0.13
C LEU A 9 5.43 -12.07 1.53
N ARG A 10 6.12 -13.15 1.93
CA ARG A 10 6.80 -13.23 3.22
C ARG A 10 7.84 -12.12 3.37
N ILE A 11 8.72 -11.94 2.38
CA ILE A 11 9.74 -10.90 2.40
C ILE A 11 9.10 -9.51 2.54
N ARG A 12 8.03 -9.23 1.77
CA ARG A 12 7.33 -7.95 1.83
C ARG A 12 6.71 -7.69 3.21
N VAL A 13 6.03 -8.68 3.78
CA VAL A 13 5.44 -8.58 5.12
C VAL A 13 6.54 -8.36 6.16
N THR A 14 7.63 -9.11 6.12
CA THR A 14 8.78 -8.93 7.03
C THR A 14 9.36 -7.52 6.93
N VAL A 15 9.57 -7.01 5.71
CA VAL A 15 10.06 -5.63 5.50
C VAL A 15 9.09 -4.60 6.06
N TYR A 16 7.78 -4.77 5.85
CA TYR A 16 6.78 -3.85 6.39
C TYR A 16 6.73 -3.90 7.92
N THR A 17 6.88 -5.08 8.53
CA THR A 17 6.98 -5.21 9.99
C THR A 17 8.21 -4.50 10.55
N ILE A 18 9.36 -4.59 9.87
CA ILE A 18 10.58 -3.86 10.28
C ILE A 18 10.33 -2.34 10.21
N PHE A 19 9.71 -1.85 9.14
CA PHE A 19 9.35 -0.43 9.03
C PHE A 19 8.35 0.00 10.12
N LEU A 20 7.36 -0.84 10.43
CA LEU A 20 6.38 -0.57 11.48
C LEU A 20 7.07 -0.38 12.84
N ILE A 21 7.96 -1.31 13.22
CA ILE A 21 8.71 -1.22 14.49
C ILE A 21 9.59 0.03 14.49
N SER A 22 10.31 0.30 13.40
CA SER A 22 11.16 1.49 13.27
C SER A 22 10.37 2.80 13.45
N TYR A 23 9.18 2.89 12.87
CA TYR A 23 8.34 4.10 12.96
C TYR A 23 7.69 4.24 14.34
N LEU A 24 7.29 3.15 14.99
CA LEU A 24 6.82 3.19 16.38
C LEU A 24 7.92 3.65 17.35
N VAL A 25 9.15 3.16 17.17
CA VAL A 25 10.33 3.64 17.92
C VAL A 25 10.57 5.12 17.63
N GLY A 26 10.51 5.53 16.35
CA GLY A 26 10.59 6.93 15.94
C GLY A 26 9.57 7.80 16.68
N ALA A 27 8.29 7.41 16.66
CA ALA A 27 7.23 8.13 17.37
C ALA A 27 7.54 8.28 18.87
N ALA A 28 7.96 7.20 19.54
CA ALA A 28 8.32 7.24 20.95
C ALA A 28 9.51 8.18 21.25
N VAL A 29 10.52 8.19 20.39
CA VAL A 29 11.69 9.08 20.51
C VAL A 29 11.28 10.55 20.33
N PHE A 30 10.47 10.87 19.32
CA PHE A 30 10.02 12.25 19.09
C PHE A 30 9.09 12.78 20.18
N VAL A 31 8.27 11.92 20.79
CA VAL A 31 7.45 12.29 21.97
C VAL A 31 8.35 12.51 23.19
N ARG A 32 9.22 11.56 23.54
CA ARG A 32 9.95 11.59 24.83
C ARG A 32 11.18 12.48 24.83
N LYS A 33 11.92 12.56 23.72
CA LYS A 33 13.21 13.23 23.66
C LYS A 33 13.14 14.65 23.09
N PHE A 34 12.27 14.86 22.10
CA PHE A 34 12.21 16.11 21.35
C PHE A 34 10.91 16.90 21.57
N SER A 35 9.94 16.35 22.30
CA SER A 35 8.60 16.92 22.50
C SER A 35 7.92 17.38 21.19
N ASN A 36 8.29 16.77 20.07
CA ASN A 36 7.84 17.14 18.73
C ASN A 36 6.62 16.28 18.37
N PHE A 37 5.47 16.67 18.92
CA PHE A 37 4.20 15.97 18.71
C PHE A 37 3.78 15.90 17.24
N MET A 38 4.22 16.87 16.43
CA MET A 38 3.95 16.89 14.99
C MET A 38 4.75 15.82 14.25
N ALA A 39 6.04 15.64 14.56
CA ALA A 39 6.80 14.53 14.01
C ALA A 39 6.27 13.18 14.51
N ALA A 40 5.95 13.08 15.80
CA ALA A 40 5.39 11.88 16.38
C ALA A 40 4.06 11.46 15.70
N SER A 41 3.15 12.41 15.45
CA SER A 41 1.88 12.10 14.77
C SER A 41 2.08 11.60 13.35
N GLY A 42 3.08 12.12 12.61
CA GLY A 42 3.45 11.61 11.29
C GLY A 42 3.92 10.15 11.34
N PHE A 43 4.77 9.80 12.31
CA PHE A 43 5.22 8.42 12.51
C PHE A 43 4.09 7.48 12.96
N VAL A 44 3.18 7.95 13.80
CA VAL A 44 1.99 7.18 14.21
C VAL A 44 1.07 6.95 13.01
N ALA A 45 0.79 7.99 12.21
CA ALA A 45 -0.01 7.86 11.00
C ALA A 45 0.63 6.86 10.02
N ALA A 46 1.93 6.98 9.79
CA ALA A 46 2.67 6.03 8.97
C ALA A 46 2.57 4.58 9.49
N SER A 47 2.64 4.39 10.81
CA SER A 47 2.49 3.07 11.44
C SER A 47 1.10 2.47 11.21
N ILE A 48 0.05 3.28 11.28
CA ILE A 48 -1.33 2.87 10.97
C ILE A 48 -1.43 2.42 9.51
N PHE A 49 -0.91 3.21 8.56
CA PHE A 49 -0.96 2.85 7.14
C PHE A 49 -0.10 1.63 6.81
N ILE A 50 1.05 1.44 7.45
CA ILE A 50 1.83 0.19 7.32
C ILE A 50 1.00 -1.01 7.79
N GLY A 51 0.33 -0.90 8.95
CA GLY A 51 -0.56 -1.95 9.45
C GLY A 51 -1.68 -2.29 8.46
N LEU A 52 -2.30 -1.28 7.86
CA LEU A 52 -3.31 -1.46 6.80
C LEU A 52 -2.70 -2.12 5.54
N ALA A 53 -1.51 -1.71 5.12
CA ALA A 53 -0.83 -2.29 3.97
C ALA A 53 -0.45 -3.76 4.20
N ILE A 54 -0.01 -4.13 5.41
CA ILE A 54 0.21 -5.52 5.81
C ILE A 54 -1.10 -6.30 5.73
N ALA A 55 -2.18 -5.78 6.32
CA ALA A 55 -3.49 -6.43 6.29
C ALA A 55 -3.99 -6.67 4.85
N MET A 56 -3.85 -5.69 3.97
CA MET A 56 -4.22 -5.83 2.55
C MET A 56 -3.37 -6.86 1.82
N HIS A 57 -2.07 -6.97 2.13
CA HIS A 57 -1.23 -8.01 1.54
C HIS A 57 -1.55 -9.40 2.04
N VAL A 58 -1.83 -9.55 3.34
CA VAL A 58 -2.17 -10.86 3.94
C VAL A 58 -3.54 -11.36 3.47
N MET A 59 -4.52 -10.46 3.29
CA MET A 59 -5.84 -10.84 2.77
C MET A 59 -5.83 -11.29 1.30
N GLY A 60 -4.83 -10.89 0.51
CA GLY A 60 -4.81 -11.11 -0.93
C GLY A 60 -5.89 -10.31 -1.68
N THR A 61 -5.88 -10.40 -3.01
CA THR A 61 -6.86 -9.71 -3.87
C THR A 61 -8.27 -10.27 -3.70
N GLU A 62 -8.40 -11.60 -3.61
CA GLU A 62 -9.69 -12.29 -3.46
C GLU A 62 -10.35 -11.99 -2.09
N GLY A 63 -9.56 -12.01 -1.01
CA GLY A 63 -10.05 -11.64 0.32
C GLY A 63 -10.46 -10.17 0.41
N LEU A 64 -9.75 -9.28 -0.30
CA LEU A 64 -10.10 -7.86 -0.33
C LEU A 64 -11.33 -7.58 -1.20
N GLN A 65 -11.50 -8.27 -2.33
CA GLN A 65 -12.68 -8.16 -3.19
C GLN A 65 -13.95 -8.70 -2.51
N SER A 66 -13.85 -9.82 -1.79
CA SER A 66 -14.98 -10.39 -1.05
C SER A 66 -15.47 -9.48 0.09
N ARG A 67 -14.56 -8.80 0.80
CA ARG A 67 -14.94 -7.83 1.86
C ARG A 67 -15.31 -6.45 1.32
N ILE A 68 -14.64 -5.99 0.27
CA ILE A 68 -14.78 -4.66 -0.31
C ILE A 68 -15.06 -4.81 -1.81
N GLN A 69 -16.32 -5.11 -2.13
CA GLN A 69 -16.75 -5.30 -3.52
C GLN A 69 -16.42 -4.03 -4.35
N PRO A 70 -15.97 -4.18 -5.61
CA PRO A 70 -15.47 -3.09 -6.45
C PRO A 70 -16.48 -1.97 -6.73
N ARG A 71 -17.78 -2.22 -6.51
CA ARG A 71 -18.87 -1.24 -6.66
C ARG A 71 -19.59 -0.87 -5.35
N SER A 72 -19.08 -1.31 -4.21
CA SER A 72 -19.72 -1.01 -2.92
C SER A 72 -19.50 0.44 -2.50
N LEU A 73 -20.52 1.07 -1.93
CA LEU A 73 -20.41 2.39 -1.29
C LEU A 73 -19.28 2.40 -0.26
N LYS A 74 -19.09 1.30 0.47
CA LYS A 74 -17.99 1.11 1.44
C LYS A 74 -16.63 1.36 0.81
N ARG A 75 -16.38 0.86 -0.41
CA ARG A 75 -15.11 1.08 -1.11
C ARG A 75 -14.89 2.54 -1.44
N VAL A 76 -15.94 3.23 -1.91
CA VAL A 76 -15.88 4.66 -2.24
C VAL A 76 -15.59 5.48 -0.99
N VAL A 77 -16.24 5.19 0.13
CA VAL A 77 -15.98 5.87 1.41
C VAL A 77 -14.53 5.63 1.87
N ILE A 78 -14.06 4.39 1.87
CA ILE A 78 -12.69 4.08 2.30
C ILE A 78 -11.66 4.76 1.40
N MET A 79 -11.86 4.73 0.07
CA MET A 79 -11.00 5.44 -0.87
C MET A 79 -11.03 6.94 -0.66
N GLY A 80 -12.21 7.52 -0.47
CA GLY A 80 -12.37 8.95 -0.18
C GLY A 80 -11.62 9.36 1.08
N VAL A 81 -11.71 8.55 2.16
CA VAL A 81 -10.98 8.78 3.41
C VAL A 81 -9.47 8.69 3.20
N LEU A 82 -8.98 7.67 2.47
CA LEU A 82 -7.55 7.53 2.20
C LEU A 82 -7.01 8.68 1.34
N VAL A 83 -7.72 9.07 0.28
CA VAL A 83 -7.33 10.22 -0.57
C VAL A 83 -7.36 11.53 0.23
N ALA A 84 -8.38 11.75 1.07
CA ALA A 84 -8.44 12.92 1.93
C ALA A 84 -7.27 12.94 2.94
N ALA A 85 -6.92 11.79 3.52
CA ALA A 85 -5.77 11.66 4.40
C ALA A 85 -4.45 11.93 3.67
N ASP A 86 -4.29 11.46 2.44
CA ASP A 86 -3.13 11.71 1.58
C ASP A 86 -2.96 13.22 1.32
N VAL A 87 -4.02 13.90 0.89
CA VAL A 87 -4.02 15.37 0.68
C VAL A 87 -3.72 16.12 1.98
N ALA A 88 -4.29 15.69 3.11
CA ALA A 88 -4.02 16.30 4.41
C ALA A 88 -2.54 16.17 4.82
N LEU A 89 -1.96 14.97 4.68
CA LEU A 89 -0.55 14.72 4.99
C LEU A 89 0.38 15.51 4.07
N LEU A 90 0.06 15.62 2.78
CA LEU A 90 0.82 16.44 1.83
C LEU A 90 0.77 17.92 2.24
N THR A 91 -0.43 18.42 2.55
CA THR A 91 -0.63 19.82 2.97
C THR A 91 0.16 20.12 4.26
N LEU A 92 0.10 19.23 5.25
CA LEU A 92 0.85 19.36 6.51
C LEU A 92 2.37 19.25 6.29
N SER A 93 2.82 18.41 5.36
CA SER A 93 4.24 18.31 4.98
C SER A 93 4.74 19.62 4.39
N ILE A 94 4.01 20.21 3.45
CA ILE A 94 4.35 21.50 2.84
C ILE A 94 4.31 22.62 3.89
N TYR A 95 3.28 22.64 4.73
CA TYR A 95 3.15 23.64 5.80
C TYR A 95 4.36 23.61 6.75
N THR A 96 4.71 22.43 7.27
CA THR A 96 5.87 22.28 8.17
C THR A 96 7.18 22.63 7.48
N LEU A 97 7.34 22.29 6.21
CA LEU A 97 8.50 22.71 5.41
C LEU A 97 8.61 24.23 5.31
N VAL A 98 7.52 24.92 4.95
CA VAL A 98 7.49 26.39 4.82
C VAL A 98 7.78 27.07 6.16
N VAL A 99 7.22 26.56 7.25
CA VAL A 99 7.49 27.08 8.60
C VAL A 99 8.97 26.89 8.98
N GLY A 100 9.54 25.71 8.71
CA GLY A 100 10.96 25.43 8.98
C GLY A 100 11.90 26.37 8.21
N ILE A 101 11.61 26.62 6.93
CA ILE A 101 12.37 27.58 6.09
C ILE A 101 12.23 29.00 6.64
N LYS A 102 11.00 29.46 6.92
CA LYS A 102 10.73 30.82 7.43
C LYS A 102 11.45 31.09 8.75
N ARG A 103 11.52 30.09 9.63
CA ARG A 103 12.18 30.18 10.93
C ARG A 103 13.70 29.94 10.87
N ARG A 104 14.25 29.60 9.70
CA ARG A 104 15.67 29.26 9.51
C ARG A 104 16.13 28.19 10.50
N GLU A 105 15.28 27.19 10.73
CA GLU A 105 15.57 26.12 11.68
C GLU A 105 16.77 25.30 11.20
N LYS A 106 17.52 24.73 12.16
CA LYS A 106 18.52 23.71 11.85
C LYS A 106 17.82 22.35 11.77
N TRP A 107 18.41 21.40 11.05
CA TRP A 107 17.88 20.03 10.97
C TRP A 107 18.12 19.28 12.29
N THR A 108 17.30 19.55 13.30
CA THR A 108 17.31 18.90 14.62
C THR A 108 16.01 18.15 14.85
N GLY A 109 15.97 17.24 15.82
CA GLY A 109 14.74 16.48 16.13
C GLY A 109 13.54 17.34 16.55
N GLU A 110 13.79 18.57 17.01
CA GLU A 110 12.75 19.54 17.40
C GLU A 110 12.25 20.36 16.21
N SER A 111 12.96 20.33 15.09
CA SER A 111 12.66 21.17 13.92
C SER A 111 11.42 20.69 13.16
N ASN A 112 10.78 21.63 12.46
CA ASN A 112 9.69 21.36 11.53
C ASN A 112 10.15 20.53 10.33
N PHE A 113 11.45 20.46 10.04
CA PHE A 113 11.99 19.57 9.00
C PHE A 113 11.80 18.09 9.37
N CYS A 114 11.97 17.73 10.64
CA CYS A 114 11.66 16.38 11.11
C CYS A 114 10.16 16.08 11.04
N SER A 115 9.32 17.07 11.38
CA SER A 115 7.86 16.95 11.24
C SER A 115 7.45 16.74 9.78
N CYS A 116 8.02 17.51 8.85
CA CYS A 116 7.82 17.35 7.40
C CYS A 116 8.20 15.93 6.95
N THR A 117 9.39 15.45 7.34
CA THR A 117 9.84 14.09 7.00
C THR A 117 8.88 13.02 7.52
N ALA A 118 8.39 13.15 8.75
CA ALA A 118 7.44 12.21 9.32
C ALA A 118 6.09 12.23 8.59
N MET A 119 5.61 13.42 8.17
CA MET A 119 4.38 13.56 7.39
C MET A 119 4.53 12.97 5.98
N VAL A 120 5.68 13.17 5.31
CA VAL A 120 5.99 12.54 4.01
C VAL A 120 6.08 11.02 4.13
N CYS A 121 6.61 10.50 5.24
CA CYS A 121 6.56 9.08 5.54
C CYS A 121 5.12 8.57 5.69
N GLY A 122 4.26 9.29 6.41
CA GLY A 122 2.83 9.01 6.51
C GLY A 122 2.15 9.00 5.14
N LEU A 123 2.39 10.05 4.35
CA LEU A 123 1.89 10.22 2.99
C LEU A 123 2.25 9.01 2.13
N LYS A 124 3.54 8.63 2.07
CA LYS A 124 4.02 7.47 1.30
C LYS A 124 3.22 6.22 1.59
N TRP A 125 3.00 5.89 2.87
CA TRP A 125 2.28 4.68 3.24
C TRP A 125 0.78 4.79 3.00
N CYS A 126 0.20 5.99 3.13
CA CYS A 126 -1.17 6.27 2.72
C CYS A 126 -1.36 6.05 1.22
N SER A 127 -0.47 6.59 0.37
CA SER A 127 -0.51 6.40 -1.07
C SER A 127 -0.34 4.93 -1.46
N VAL A 128 0.50 4.16 -0.75
CA VAL A 128 0.59 2.70 -0.93
C VAL A 128 -0.76 2.02 -0.62
N CYS A 129 -1.47 2.45 0.43
CA CYS A 129 -2.79 1.91 0.76
C CYS A 129 -3.83 2.21 -0.34
N VAL A 130 -3.85 3.45 -0.83
CA VAL A 130 -4.70 3.85 -1.98
C VAL A 130 -4.39 2.99 -3.18
N TYR A 131 -3.11 2.80 -3.52
CA TYR A 131 -2.69 1.98 -4.65
C TYR A 131 -3.12 0.51 -4.52
N LEU A 132 -2.93 -0.09 -3.34
CA LEU A 132 -3.33 -1.48 -3.08
C LEU A 132 -4.86 -1.66 -3.19
N LEU A 133 -5.62 -0.71 -2.64
CA LEU A 133 -7.07 -0.74 -2.75
C LEU A 133 -7.52 -0.49 -4.19
N TYR A 134 -6.84 0.37 -4.96
CA TYR A 134 -7.18 0.64 -6.36
C TYR A 134 -6.95 -0.61 -7.21
N ARG A 135 -5.76 -1.22 -7.08
CA ARG A 135 -5.38 -2.44 -7.79
C ARG A 135 -6.31 -3.61 -7.49
N SER A 136 -6.90 -3.70 -6.30
CA SER A 136 -7.82 -4.80 -5.98
C SER A 136 -9.15 -4.76 -6.74
N GLY A 137 -9.50 -3.64 -7.38
CA GLY A 137 -10.75 -3.52 -8.16
C GLY A 137 -10.57 -3.49 -9.66
N THR A 138 -9.34 -3.48 -10.14
CA THR A 138 -9.04 -3.65 -11.56
C THR A 138 -8.72 -5.12 -11.80
N PRO A 139 -9.48 -5.84 -12.66
CA PRO A 139 -9.10 -7.20 -13.02
C PRO A 139 -7.72 -7.15 -13.69
N SER A 140 -6.77 -7.93 -13.18
CA SER A 140 -5.37 -7.93 -13.65
C SER A 140 -5.22 -8.43 -15.09
N ASN A 141 -6.26 -9.04 -15.65
CA ASN A 141 -6.35 -9.39 -17.06
C ASN A 141 -7.63 -8.77 -17.64
N PRO A 142 -7.57 -8.01 -18.76
CA PRO A 142 -8.76 -7.87 -19.58
C PRO A 142 -9.21 -9.28 -20.02
N PRO A 143 -10.53 -9.53 -20.18
CA PRO A 143 -11.07 -10.84 -20.55
C PRO A 143 -10.57 -11.42 -21.90
N GLU A 144 -9.58 -10.80 -22.53
CA GLU A 144 -9.03 -11.16 -23.84
C GLU A 144 -7.85 -12.15 -23.75
N PHE A 145 -7.19 -12.29 -22.59
CA PHE A 145 -6.05 -13.22 -22.45
C PHE A 145 -6.47 -14.65 -22.06
N ASP A 146 -7.60 -14.82 -21.37
CA ASP A 146 -8.11 -16.15 -20.99
C ASP A 146 -8.85 -16.87 -22.15
N SER A 147 -9.40 -16.12 -23.11
CA SER A 147 -9.98 -16.70 -24.33
C SER A 147 -8.91 -17.24 -25.29
N LEU A 148 -7.75 -16.57 -25.36
CA LEU A 148 -6.61 -17.06 -26.15
C LEU A 148 -5.99 -18.32 -25.53
N ARG A 149 -5.86 -18.38 -24.19
CA ARG A 149 -5.30 -19.55 -23.52
C ARG A 149 -6.21 -20.78 -23.55
N LYS A 150 -7.54 -20.61 -23.49
CA LYS A 150 -8.48 -21.72 -23.67
C LYS A 150 -8.59 -22.21 -25.12
N GLY A 151 -8.40 -21.33 -26.11
CA GLY A 151 -8.37 -21.73 -27.52
C GLY A 151 -7.17 -22.61 -27.89
N GLU A 152 -6.04 -22.46 -27.20
CA GLU A 152 -4.83 -23.25 -27.44
C GLU A 152 -4.88 -24.64 -26.79
N GLU A 153 -5.53 -24.77 -25.62
CA GLU A 153 -5.68 -26.08 -24.93
C GLU A 153 -6.77 -26.97 -25.56
N ASP A 154 -7.84 -26.38 -26.14
CA ASP A 154 -8.89 -27.15 -26.82
C ASP A 154 -8.55 -27.50 -28.29
N GLY A 155 -7.49 -26.90 -28.86
CA GLY A 155 -7.09 -27.06 -30.25
C GLY A 155 -6.13 -28.21 -30.56
N ASN A 156 -5.59 -28.91 -29.55
CA ASN A 156 -4.48 -29.88 -29.73
C ASN A 156 -4.78 -31.30 -29.21
N GLY A 157 -6.04 -31.74 -29.18
CA GLY A 157 -6.45 -32.99 -28.50
C GLY A 157 -7.39 -33.95 -29.23
N LYS A 158 -7.72 -33.74 -30.52
CA LYS A 158 -8.63 -34.64 -31.27
C LYS A 158 -8.19 -34.91 -32.72
N GLU A 159 -7.06 -35.59 -32.88
CA GLU A 159 -6.89 -36.59 -33.95
C GLU A 159 -7.21 -37.94 -33.28
N GLY A 160 -8.37 -38.56 -33.42
CA GLY A 160 -8.95 -39.13 -34.64
C GLY A 160 -9.25 -40.61 -34.31
N PRO A 161 -10.51 -41.08 -34.26
CA PRO A 161 -10.78 -42.49 -34.03
C PRO A 161 -10.42 -43.27 -35.30
N GLN A 162 -9.40 -44.12 -35.21
CA GLN A 162 -9.24 -45.28 -36.07
C GLN A 162 -10.50 -46.15 -35.98
N THR A 163 -11.21 -46.38 -37.09
CA THR A 163 -11.36 -47.73 -37.67
C THR A 163 -12.11 -47.62 -38.99
N SER A 164 -11.35 -47.89 -40.04
CA SER A 164 -11.78 -48.10 -41.41
C SER A 164 -12.62 -49.38 -41.53
N MET A 165 -13.57 -49.28 -42.46
CA MET A 165 -14.39 -50.34 -43.04
C MET A 165 -13.59 -51.61 -43.39
N LEU A 166 -14.08 -52.75 -42.93
CA LEU A 166 -14.39 -53.95 -43.73
C LEU A 166 -15.21 -54.93 -42.86
#